data_AF-A0A1V6I7F5-F1
#
_entry.id   AF-A0A1V6I7F5-F1
#
_cell.length_a   1.000
_cell.length_b   1.000
_cell.length_c   1.000
_cell.angle_alpha   90.00
_cell.angle_beta   90.00
_cell.angle_gamma   90.00
#
_symmetry.space_group_name_H-M   'P 1'
#
loop_
_entity.id
_entity.type
_entity.pdbx_description
1 polymer ?
#
loop_
_entity_poly.entity_id
_entity_poly.type
_entity_poly.pdbx_seq_one_letter_code
_entity_poly.pdbx_strand_id
1 'polypeptide(L)'
;MEENKTLKEKNISILKETSRLKQEVYDKTLEAFGLLKNILQEIVGEYNTDLEDVDDRVRLEFRDRGNFDAEIKIAGDVLIFNMHTNIFEFPRNHEIWKNQHYIDQPLITYSGIINIYNFLSDSLKYNRVDDYGYLVGRLFINKENSFFVEGRRELGFNLPVFDRNNVNPENFRTLIESAIAYALKFDLLVPPYNDVKIINVSYMNDKILKHQMQTGKRLGFQYNAIKTNTDVK
;
A
#
# COMPACT_ATOMS: atom_id res chain seq x y z
N MET A 1 -3.95 48.85 9.07
CA MET A 1 -4.46 48.47 10.40
C MET A 1 -4.93 47.03 10.29
N GLU A 2 -4.05 46.06 10.59
CA GLU A 2 -4.48 44.67 10.73
C GLU A 2 -5.24 44.54 12.04
N GLU A 3 -6.53 44.25 11.95
CA GLU A 3 -7.35 43.89 13.11
C GLU A 3 -6.68 42.76 13.87
N ASN A 4 -6.50 43.00 15.18
CA ASN A 4 -5.90 42.07 16.12
C ASN A 4 -6.89 40.92 16.35
N LYS A 5 -7.04 40.02 15.36
CA LYS A 5 -7.89 38.82 15.46
C LYS A 5 -7.52 38.06 16.72
N THR A 6 -8.54 37.77 17.54
CA THR A 6 -8.39 36.96 18.73
C THR A 6 -7.78 35.61 18.38
N LEU A 7 -7.06 34.98 19.31
CA LEU A 7 -6.50 33.64 19.11
C LEU A 7 -7.57 32.64 18.64
N LYS A 8 -8.80 32.79 19.17
CA LYS A 8 -9.97 32.01 18.75
C LYS A 8 -10.29 32.19 17.26
N GLU A 9 -10.33 33.42 16.76
CA GLU A 9 -10.62 33.70 15.35
C GLU A 9 -9.53 33.16 14.42
N LYS A 10 -8.24 33.27 14.82
CA LYS A 10 -7.11 32.68 14.10
C LYS A 10 -7.19 31.15 14.05
N ASN A 11 -7.50 30.52 15.19
CA ASN A 11 -7.67 29.06 15.25
C ASN A 11 -8.85 28.60 14.39
N ILE A 12 -9.98 29.32 14.43
CA ILE A 12 -11.15 28.99 13.61
C ILE A 12 -10.84 29.14 12.12
N SER A 13 -10.10 30.17 11.70
CA SER A 13 -9.73 30.33 10.29
C SER A 13 -8.82 29.21 9.81
N ILE A 14 -7.79 28.87 10.58
CA ILE A 14 -6.86 27.78 10.25
C ILE A 14 -7.62 26.45 10.19
N LEU A 15 -8.46 26.15 11.19
CA LEU A 15 -9.26 24.93 11.21
C LEU A 15 -10.15 24.80 9.99
N LYS A 16 -10.83 25.88 9.57
CA LYS A 16 -11.68 25.86 8.37
C LYS A 16 -10.87 25.59 7.11
N GLU A 17 -9.73 26.27 6.95
CA GLU A 17 -8.88 26.13 5.77
C GLU A 17 -8.25 24.74 5.68
N THR A 18 -7.57 24.30 6.75
CA THR A 18 -6.89 23.00 6.77
C THR A 18 -7.87 21.83 6.74
N SER A 19 -9.02 21.92 7.43
CA SER A 19 -9.99 20.82 7.42
C SER A 19 -10.66 20.68 6.05
N ARG A 20 -11.04 21.80 5.43
CA ARG A 20 -11.60 21.78 4.07
C ARG A 20 -10.60 21.21 3.07
N LEU A 21 -9.34 21.65 3.13
CA LEU A 21 -8.28 21.13 2.28
C LEU A 21 -8.11 19.62 2.44
N LYS A 22 -8.06 19.10 3.67
CA LYS A 22 -7.90 17.66 3.91
C LYS A 22 -9.09 16.85 3.37
N GLN A 23 -10.32 17.37 3.48
CA GLN A 23 -11.49 16.70 2.91
C GLN A 23 -11.42 16.69 1.37
N GLU A 24 -11.05 17.82 0.75
CA GLU A 24 -10.89 17.92 -0.70
C GLU A 24 -9.82 16.95 -1.23
N VAL A 25 -8.66 16.89 -0.58
CA VAL A 25 -7.60 15.94 -0.96
C VAL A 25 -8.06 14.49 -0.75
N TYR A 26 -8.82 14.20 0.31
CA TYR A 26 -9.37 12.87 0.56
C TYR A 26 -10.32 12.44 -0.56
N ASP A 27 -11.26 13.31 -0.94
CA ASP A 27 -12.22 13.02 -2.01
C ASP A 27 -11.49 12.76 -3.34
N LYS A 28 -10.48 13.58 -3.66
CA LYS A 28 -9.64 13.39 -4.86
C LYS A 28 -8.86 12.08 -4.84
N THR A 29 -8.33 11.72 -3.68
CA THR A 29 -7.59 10.45 -3.51
C THR A 29 -8.53 9.25 -3.66
N LEU A 30 -9.76 9.35 -3.15
CA LEU A 30 -10.77 8.31 -3.29
C LEU A 30 -11.24 8.15 -4.75
N GLU A 31 -11.47 9.26 -5.45
CA GLU A 31 -11.78 9.27 -6.89
C GLU A 31 -10.66 8.61 -7.71
N ALA A 32 -9.41 9.01 -7.44
CA ALA A 32 -8.24 8.42 -8.08
C ALA A 32 -8.13 6.92 -7.79
N PHE A 33 -8.35 6.48 -6.54
CA PHE A 33 -8.31 5.06 -6.19
C PHE A 33 -9.41 4.26 -6.90
N GLY A 34 -10.60 4.84 -7.07
CA GLY A 34 -11.67 4.24 -7.88
C GLY A 34 -11.26 4.06 -9.35
N LEU A 35 -10.63 5.07 -9.96
CA LEU A 35 -10.08 4.96 -11.31
C LEU A 35 -8.99 3.87 -11.39
N LEU A 36 -8.09 3.82 -10.42
CA LEU A 36 -7.04 2.80 -10.34
C LEU A 36 -7.63 1.38 -10.33
N LYS A 37 -8.70 1.14 -9.58
CA LYS A 37 -9.40 -0.16 -9.55
C LYS A 37 -9.99 -0.55 -10.91
N ASN A 38 -10.63 0.40 -11.59
CA ASN A 38 -11.19 0.15 -12.92
C ASN A 38 -10.10 -0.29 -13.90
N ILE A 39 -8.96 0.41 -13.89
CA ILE A 39 -7.83 0.08 -14.77
C ILE A 39 -7.21 -1.28 -14.40
N LEU A 40 -7.11 -1.62 -13.11
CA LEU A 40 -6.68 -2.96 -12.70
C LEU A 40 -7.59 -4.04 -13.29
N GLN A 41 -8.91 -3.85 -13.23
CA GLN A 41 -9.87 -4.79 -13.78
C GLN A 41 -9.77 -4.89 -15.32
N GLU A 42 -9.57 -3.76 -16.00
CA GLU A 42 -9.32 -3.72 -17.46
C GLU A 42 -8.06 -4.51 -17.83
N ILE A 43 -6.93 -4.25 -17.15
CA ILE A 43 -5.67 -4.96 -17.39
C ILE A 43 -5.81 -6.47 -17.17
N VAL A 44 -6.49 -6.90 -16.10
CA VAL A 44 -6.75 -8.33 -15.87
C VAL A 44 -7.57 -8.95 -17.00
N GLY A 45 -8.59 -8.25 -17.50
CA GLY A 45 -9.39 -8.71 -18.62
C GLY A 45 -8.56 -8.86 -19.90
N GLU A 46 -7.85 -7.80 -20.29
CA GLU A 46 -7.02 -7.78 -21.49
C GLU A 46 -5.91 -8.84 -21.45
N TYR A 47 -5.14 -8.91 -20.36
CA TYR A 47 -4.00 -9.82 -20.27
C TYR A 47 -4.46 -11.28 -20.23
N ASN A 48 -5.59 -11.59 -19.60
CA ASN A 48 -6.10 -12.95 -19.59
C ASN A 48 -6.65 -13.39 -20.94
N THR A 49 -7.19 -12.48 -21.76
CA THR A 49 -7.55 -12.77 -23.16
C THR A 49 -6.31 -13.15 -23.96
N ASP A 50 -5.19 -12.44 -23.77
CA ASP A 50 -3.93 -12.75 -24.45
C ASP A 50 -3.24 -14.02 -23.92
N LEU A 51 -3.67 -14.53 -22.76
CA LEU A 51 -3.15 -15.74 -22.09
C LEU A 51 -4.08 -16.96 -22.22
N GLU A 52 -5.11 -16.93 -23.08
CA GLU A 52 -6.11 -18.00 -23.19
C GLU A 52 -5.52 -19.41 -23.40
N ASP A 53 -4.40 -19.52 -24.14
CA ASP A 53 -3.71 -20.78 -24.46
C ASP A 53 -2.58 -21.16 -23.47
N VAL A 54 -2.42 -20.41 -22.37
CA VAL A 54 -1.35 -20.62 -21.39
C VAL A 54 -1.91 -21.28 -20.12
N ASP A 55 -1.04 -21.94 -19.35
CA ASP A 55 -1.35 -22.57 -18.07
C ASP A 55 -2.15 -21.64 -17.14
N ASP A 56 -3.28 -22.12 -16.60
CA ASP A 56 -4.16 -21.33 -15.72
C ASP A 56 -3.43 -20.67 -14.54
N ARG A 57 -2.26 -21.21 -14.12
CA ARG A 57 -1.44 -20.66 -13.04
C ARG A 57 -0.82 -19.30 -13.37
N VAL A 58 -0.72 -18.90 -14.64
CA VAL A 58 -0.19 -17.58 -15.02
C VAL A 58 -1.27 -16.51 -15.15
N ARG A 59 -2.55 -16.90 -15.05
CA ARG A 59 -3.66 -15.95 -15.18
C ARG A 59 -3.65 -14.94 -14.05
N LEU A 60 -4.04 -13.72 -14.41
CA LEU A 60 -4.17 -12.62 -13.47
C LEU A 60 -5.53 -12.72 -12.78
N GLU A 61 -5.58 -12.38 -11.49
CA GLU A 61 -6.84 -12.32 -10.74
C GLU A 61 -6.94 -10.95 -10.07
N PHE A 62 -8.05 -10.24 -10.27
CA PHE A 62 -8.36 -9.00 -9.57
C PHE A 62 -9.34 -9.28 -8.42
N ARG A 63 -9.09 -8.68 -7.24
CA ARG A 63 -10.03 -8.65 -6.12
C ARG A 63 -10.17 -7.23 -5.59
N ASP A 64 -11.41 -6.74 -5.60
CA ASP A 64 -11.78 -5.56 -4.80
C ASP A 64 -11.95 -5.98 -3.33
N ARG A 65 -11.24 -5.31 -2.42
CA ARG A 65 -11.25 -5.59 -0.98
C ARG A 65 -11.93 -4.49 -0.18
N GLY A 66 -12.85 -3.77 -0.81
CA GLY A 66 -13.60 -2.67 -0.21
C GLY A 66 -12.97 -1.33 -0.53
N ASN A 67 -13.40 -0.27 0.15
CA ASN A 67 -13.16 1.10 -0.31
C ASN A 67 -11.69 1.51 -0.42
N PHE A 68 -10.79 0.86 0.33
CA PHE A 68 -9.41 1.31 0.50
C PHE A 68 -8.37 0.27 0.06
N ASP A 69 -8.81 -0.89 -0.41
CA ASP A 69 -7.90 -1.99 -0.76
C ASP A 69 -8.31 -2.63 -2.08
N ALA A 70 -7.31 -2.89 -2.92
CA ALA A 70 -7.44 -3.64 -4.16
C ALA A 70 -6.25 -4.57 -4.34
N GLU A 71 -6.49 -5.73 -4.93
CA GLU A 71 -5.53 -6.82 -5.04
C GLU A 71 -5.48 -7.29 -6.50
N ILE A 72 -4.27 -7.47 -7.01
CA ILE A 72 -4.04 -8.16 -8.28
C ILE A 72 -2.99 -9.24 -8.06
N LYS A 73 -3.37 -10.49 -8.35
CA LYS A 73 -2.47 -11.64 -8.33
C LYS A 73 -1.88 -11.82 -9.71
N ILE A 74 -0.56 -11.99 -9.76
CA ILE A 74 0.22 -12.11 -10.99
C ILE A 74 1.19 -13.27 -10.79
N ALA A 75 0.88 -14.44 -11.34
CA ALA A 75 1.66 -15.66 -11.16
C ALA A 75 1.96 -15.97 -9.67
N GLY A 76 3.24 -15.86 -9.28
CA GLY A 76 3.73 -16.13 -7.92
C GLY A 76 3.59 -14.98 -6.93
N ASP A 77 3.19 -13.79 -7.40
CA ASP A 77 3.15 -12.56 -6.63
C ASP A 77 1.72 -12.00 -6.51
N VAL A 78 1.52 -11.14 -5.51
CA VAL A 78 0.29 -10.39 -5.30
C VAL A 78 0.66 -8.94 -5.00
N LEU A 79 0.21 -8.05 -5.88
CA LEU A 79 0.27 -6.62 -5.64
C LEU A 79 -0.98 -6.17 -4.89
N ILE A 80 -0.77 -5.49 -3.77
CA ILE A 80 -1.84 -4.89 -2.96
C ILE A 80 -1.72 -3.37 -3.04
N PHE A 81 -2.79 -2.75 -3.54
CA PHE A 81 -2.96 -1.31 -3.58
C PHE A 81 -3.81 -0.90 -2.37
N ASN A 82 -3.24 -0.07 -1.50
CA ASN A 82 -3.86 0.35 -0.25
C ASN A 82 -3.91 1.87 -0.16
N MET A 83 -5.11 2.44 -0.17
CA MET A 83 -5.34 3.86 0.10
C MET A 83 -5.35 4.11 1.60
N HIS A 84 -4.58 5.09 2.05
CA HIS A 84 -4.63 5.55 3.44
C HIS A 84 -5.77 6.57 3.63
N THR A 85 -6.45 6.53 4.78
CA THR A 85 -7.60 7.41 5.05
C THR A 85 -7.22 8.82 5.50
N ASN A 86 -6.03 8.98 6.10
CA ASN A 86 -5.49 10.28 6.50
C ASN A 86 -4.80 11.02 5.34
N ILE A 87 -4.77 12.36 5.45
CA ILE A 87 -4.01 13.26 4.58
C ILE A 87 -2.72 13.69 5.28
N PHE A 88 -1.62 13.71 4.51
CA PHE A 88 -0.27 13.91 5.01
C PHE A 88 0.33 15.21 4.50
N GLU A 89 1.29 15.72 5.27
CA GLU A 89 2.18 16.81 4.90
C GLU A 89 3.62 16.29 4.90
N PHE A 90 4.44 16.79 3.99
CA PHE A 90 5.83 16.34 3.86
C PHE A 90 6.72 16.97 4.93
N PRO A 91 7.66 16.21 5.52
CA PRO A 91 8.61 16.76 6.48
C PRO A 91 9.51 17.81 5.79
N ARG A 92 10.02 18.79 6.53
CA ARG A 92 10.77 19.92 5.96
C ARG A 92 12.05 19.53 5.20
N ASN A 93 12.60 18.35 5.47
CA ASN A 93 13.77 17.80 4.79
C ASN A 93 13.43 17.02 3.51
N HIS A 94 12.14 16.92 3.16
CA HIS A 94 11.70 16.22 1.97
C HIS A 94 12.13 16.93 0.68
N GLU A 95 12.44 16.17 -0.37
CA GLU A 95 12.96 16.73 -1.62
C GLU A 95 11.97 17.65 -2.34
N ILE A 96 10.67 17.48 -2.09
CA ILE A 96 9.62 18.35 -2.63
C ILE A 96 9.86 19.83 -2.30
N TRP A 97 10.43 20.12 -1.11
CA TRP A 97 10.72 21.49 -0.68
C TRP A 97 11.92 22.12 -1.38
N LYS A 98 12.62 21.40 -2.28
CA LYS A 98 13.63 22.00 -3.15
C LYS A 98 13.00 22.84 -4.27
N ASN A 99 11.72 22.65 -4.57
CA ASN A 99 11.00 23.42 -5.58
C ASN A 99 10.37 24.67 -4.94
N GLN A 100 10.76 25.85 -5.44
CA GLN A 100 10.28 27.15 -4.93
C GLN A 100 8.75 27.28 -5.02
N HIS A 101 8.12 26.69 -6.05
CA HIS A 101 6.67 26.70 -6.19
C HIS A 101 5.95 26.14 -4.96
N TYR A 102 6.47 25.05 -4.39
CA TYR A 102 5.88 24.42 -3.21
C TYR A 102 6.25 25.15 -1.91
N ILE A 103 7.38 25.85 -1.85
CA ILE A 103 7.70 26.76 -0.73
C ILE A 103 6.71 27.92 -0.68
N ASP A 104 6.41 28.51 -1.84
CA ASP A 104 5.50 29.66 -1.95
C ASP A 104 4.03 29.25 -1.73
N GLN A 105 3.68 28.00 -2.06
CA GLN A 105 2.31 27.46 -1.94
C GLN A 105 2.28 26.08 -1.24
N PRO A 106 2.57 26.00 0.07
CA PRO A 106 2.72 24.74 0.81
C PRO A 106 1.42 23.93 0.90
N LEU A 107 0.26 24.56 0.76
CA LEU A 107 -1.03 23.85 0.78
C LEU A 107 -1.21 22.89 -0.41
N ILE A 108 -0.46 23.06 -1.50
CA ILE A 108 -0.46 22.14 -2.64
C ILE A 108 0.17 20.79 -2.27
N THR A 109 1.08 20.75 -1.30
CA THR A 109 1.80 19.52 -0.94
C THR A 109 1.02 18.63 0.02
N TYR A 110 -0.18 19.02 0.46
CA TYR A 110 -1.05 18.14 1.23
C TYR A 110 -1.52 17.01 0.33
N SER A 111 -1.30 15.76 0.76
CA SER A 111 -1.51 14.62 -0.11
C SER A 111 -2.17 13.44 0.58
N GLY A 112 -3.09 12.81 -0.14
CA GLY A 112 -3.51 11.46 0.16
C GLY A 112 -2.46 10.47 -0.37
N ILE A 113 -2.46 9.27 0.21
CA ILE A 113 -1.46 8.25 -0.07
C ILE A 113 -2.13 6.98 -0.56
N ILE A 114 -1.61 6.42 -1.66
CA ILE A 114 -1.89 5.05 -2.09
C ILE A 114 -0.57 4.29 -2.09
N ASN A 115 -0.47 3.25 -1.27
CA ASN A 115 0.70 2.38 -1.21
C ASN A 115 0.51 1.20 -2.16
N ILE A 116 1.60 0.77 -2.79
CA ILE A 116 1.68 -0.45 -3.60
C ILE A 116 2.64 -1.40 -2.89
N TYR A 117 2.12 -2.51 -2.40
CA TYR A 117 2.92 -3.57 -1.78
C TYR A 117 3.01 -4.79 -2.69
N ASN A 118 4.17 -5.45 -2.70
CA ASN A 118 4.32 -6.78 -3.28
C ASN A 118 4.44 -7.85 -2.18
N PHE A 119 3.67 -8.92 -2.31
CA PHE A 119 3.70 -10.11 -1.45
C PHE A 119 3.83 -11.36 -2.31
N LEU A 120 4.43 -12.41 -1.76
CA LEU A 120 4.35 -13.73 -2.38
C LEU A 120 2.93 -14.28 -2.25
N SER A 121 2.40 -14.82 -3.35
CA SER A 121 1.06 -15.42 -3.40
C SER A 121 0.89 -16.52 -2.34
N ASP A 122 1.91 -17.33 -2.13
CA ASP A 122 1.92 -18.38 -1.10
C ASP A 122 1.81 -17.83 0.32
N SER A 123 2.33 -16.62 0.58
CA SER A 123 2.23 -15.98 1.90
C SER A 123 0.77 -15.70 2.25
N LEU A 124 0.01 -15.20 1.29
CA LEU A 124 -1.43 -14.95 1.46
C LEU A 124 -2.24 -16.24 1.43
N LYS A 125 -1.93 -17.16 0.50
CA LYS A 125 -2.64 -18.44 0.34
C LYS A 125 -2.59 -19.29 1.60
N TYR A 126 -1.42 -19.40 2.23
CA TYR A 126 -1.22 -20.21 3.44
C TYR A 126 -1.29 -19.39 4.73
N ASN A 127 -1.75 -18.13 4.66
CA ASN A 127 -1.88 -17.23 5.80
C ASN A 127 -0.61 -17.16 6.67
N ARG A 128 0.56 -17.06 6.01
CA ARG A 128 1.86 -16.92 6.67
C ARG A 128 2.00 -15.49 7.17
N VAL A 129 1.42 -15.22 8.33
CA VAL A 129 1.30 -13.87 8.93
C VAL A 129 2.63 -13.17 9.21
N ASP A 130 3.73 -13.92 9.28
CA ASP A 130 5.07 -13.39 9.55
C ASP A 130 5.86 -13.09 8.27
N ASP A 131 5.34 -13.44 7.10
CA ASP A 131 6.05 -13.18 5.84
C ASP A 131 6.01 -11.69 5.50
N TYR A 132 7.16 -11.15 5.07
CA TYR A 132 7.28 -9.75 4.71
C TYR A 132 6.68 -9.45 3.34
N GLY A 133 5.98 -8.32 3.25
CA GLY A 133 5.69 -7.63 2.00
C GLY A 133 6.62 -6.43 1.80
N TYR A 134 6.87 -6.07 0.55
CA TYR A 134 7.75 -4.97 0.20
C TYR A 134 6.95 -3.80 -0.38
N LEU A 135 7.19 -2.59 0.10
CA LEU A 135 6.65 -1.38 -0.52
C LEU A 135 7.36 -1.15 -1.86
N VAL A 136 6.64 -1.36 -2.95
CA VAL A 136 7.12 -1.17 -4.33
C VAL A 136 7.09 0.31 -4.69
N GLY A 137 5.99 0.98 -4.32
CA GLY A 137 5.80 2.39 -4.58
C GLY A 137 4.75 3.00 -3.68
N ARG A 138 4.78 4.32 -3.61
CA ARG A 138 3.84 5.16 -2.86
C ARG A 138 3.43 6.33 -3.74
N LEU A 139 2.16 6.40 -4.07
CA LEU A 139 1.56 7.51 -4.80
C LEU A 139 1.14 8.59 -3.80
N PHE A 140 1.38 9.84 -4.16
CA PHE A 140 0.86 11.01 -3.47
C PHE A 140 -0.09 11.73 -4.40
N ILE A 141 -1.31 12.01 -3.96
CA ILE A 141 -2.34 12.71 -4.75
C ILE A 141 -2.69 14.01 -4.02
N ASN A 142 -2.62 15.13 -4.73
CA ASN A 142 -2.90 16.45 -4.16
C ASN A 142 -4.32 16.96 -4.50
N LYS A 143 -4.65 18.16 -3.98
CA LYS A 143 -5.94 18.83 -4.22
C LYS A 143 -6.20 19.16 -5.70
N GLU A 144 -5.14 19.27 -6.51
CA GLU A 144 -5.22 19.63 -7.93
C GLU A 144 -5.41 18.39 -8.83
N ASN A 145 -5.71 17.24 -8.23
CA ASN A 145 -5.85 15.96 -8.93
C ASN A 145 -4.58 15.58 -9.72
N SER A 146 -3.43 16.00 -9.21
CA SER A 146 -2.11 15.66 -9.72
C SER A 146 -1.43 14.70 -8.76
N PHE A 147 -0.49 13.91 -9.27
CA PHE A 147 0.21 12.92 -8.47
C PHE A 147 1.70 12.83 -8.79
N PHE A 148 2.45 12.33 -7.83
CA PHE A 148 3.78 11.78 -8.09
C PHE A 148 3.96 10.48 -7.32
N VAL A 149 5.00 9.73 -7.65
CA VAL A 149 5.26 8.42 -7.07
C VAL A 149 6.66 8.38 -6.48
N GLU A 150 6.76 7.93 -5.24
CA GLU A 150 8.01 7.49 -4.63
C GLU A 150 8.16 5.98 -4.79
N GLY A 151 9.35 5.53 -5.17
CA GLY A 151 9.65 4.12 -5.30
C GLY A 151 11.11 3.91 -5.64
N ARG A 152 11.50 2.67 -5.91
CA ARG A 152 12.85 2.40 -6.41
C ARG A 152 13.03 3.04 -7.79
N ARG A 153 14.20 3.65 -8.02
CA ARG A 153 14.56 4.37 -9.27
C ARG A 153 14.37 3.54 -10.54
N GLU A 154 14.41 2.22 -10.41
CA GLU A 154 14.22 1.24 -11.50
C GLU A 154 12.79 1.25 -12.09
N LEU A 155 11.82 1.85 -11.40
CA LEU A 155 10.45 2.03 -11.89
C LEU A 155 10.29 3.27 -12.81
N GLY A 156 11.38 4.00 -13.08
CA GLY A 156 11.36 5.19 -13.95
C GLY A 156 10.74 6.44 -13.31
N PHE A 157 10.53 6.43 -11.99
CA PHE A 157 9.92 7.54 -11.27
C PHE A 157 10.86 8.75 -11.19
N ASN A 158 10.34 9.90 -11.64
CA ASN A 158 11.03 11.19 -11.65
C ASN A 158 11.10 11.82 -10.25
N LEU A 159 11.82 12.95 -10.16
CA LEU A 159 11.79 13.85 -8.99
C LEU A 159 10.35 14.17 -8.54
N PRO A 160 10.10 14.36 -7.23
CA PRO A 160 8.76 14.56 -6.67
C PRO A 160 8.16 15.90 -7.11
N VAL A 161 7.45 15.89 -8.23
CA VAL A 161 6.79 17.06 -8.83
C VAL A 161 5.39 16.65 -9.26
N PHE A 162 4.37 17.29 -8.71
CA PHE A 162 2.97 17.05 -9.03
C PHE A 162 2.62 17.49 -10.46
N ASP A 163 3.17 18.61 -10.89
CA ASP A 163 2.81 19.34 -12.11
C ASP A 163 3.00 18.55 -13.42
N ARG A 164 3.63 17.37 -13.35
CA ARG A 164 3.93 16.53 -14.51
C ARG A 164 2.92 15.39 -14.71
N ASN A 165 2.19 14.97 -13.68
CA ASN A 165 1.27 13.84 -13.81
C ASN A 165 -0.10 14.20 -13.26
N ASN A 166 -1.09 14.25 -14.15
CA ASN A 166 -2.49 14.33 -13.80
C ASN A 166 -3.04 12.91 -13.55
N VAL A 167 -3.98 12.79 -12.61
CA VAL A 167 -4.75 11.56 -12.43
C VAL A 167 -5.65 11.37 -13.65
N ASN A 168 -5.27 10.44 -14.52
CA ASN A 168 -5.99 10.04 -15.72
C ASN A 168 -5.72 8.56 -16.04
N PRO A 169 -6.53 7.91 -16.90
CA PRO A 169 -6.40 6.48 -17.12
C PRO A 169 -5.04 6.05 -17.68
N GLU A 170 -4.44 6.85 -18.54
CA GLU A 170 -3.24 6.55 -19.30
C GLU A 170 -1.99 6.57 -18.40
N ASN A 171 -1.89 7.59 -17.54
CA ASN A 171 -0.84 7.70 -16.54
C ASN A 171 -0.96 6.59 -15.49
N PHE A 172 -2.17 6.28 -15.04
CA PHE A 172 -2.40 5.23 -14.04
C PHE A 172 -2.17 3.83 -14.63
N ARG A 173 -2.56 3.60 -15.88
CA ARG A 173 -2.26 2.36 -16.61
C ARG A 173 -0.75 2.15 -16.71
N THR A 174 -0.01 3.15 -17.18
CA THR A 174 1.46 3.10 -17.26
C THR A 174 2.09 2.78 -15.90
N LEU A 175 1.59 3.40 -14.83
CA LEU A 175 2.05 3.14 -13.46
C LEU A 175 1.79 1.70 -13.01
N ILE A 176 0.58 1.19 -13.23
CA ILE A 176 0.18 -0.17 -12.85
C ILE A 176 1.01 -1.19 -13.63
N GLU A 177 1.12 -1.03 -14.95
CA GLU A 177 1.93 -1.91 -15.79
C GLU A 177 3.41 -1.91 -15.38
N SER A 178 3.94 -0.75 -14.98
CA SER A 178 5.30 -0.64 -14.43
C SER A 178 5.45 -1.40 -13.10
N ALA A 179 4.45 -1.32 -12.21
CA ALA A 179 4.44 -2.08 -10.97
C ALA A 179 4.34 -3.59 -11.20
N ILE A 180 3.51 -4.02 -12.15
CA ILE A 180 3.40 -5.43 -12.59
C ILE A 180 4.76 -5.92 -13.12
N ALA A 181 5.37 -5.16 -14.03
CA ALA A 181 6.67 -5.50 -14.61
C ALA A 181 7.79 -5.59 -13.56
N TYR A 182 7.72 -4.75 -12.51
CA TYR A 182 8.65 -4.84 -11.38
C TYR A 182 8.41 -6.08 -10.52
N ALA A 183 7.16 -6.41 -10.20
CA ALA A 183 6.82 -7.61 -9.44
C ALA A 183 7.31 -8.88 -10.15
N LEU A 184 7.08 -8.97 -11.47
CA LEU A 184 7.53 -10.11 -12.29
C LEU A 184 9.05 -10.28 -12.37
N LYS A 185 9.83 -9.22 -12.11
CA LYS A 185 11.30 -9.28 -12.07
C LYS A 185 11.86 -9.57 -10.68
N PHE A 186 10.99 -9.66 -9.66
CA PHE A 186 11.42 -9.83 -8.28
C PHE A 186 11.73 -11.30 -7.99
N ASP A 187 12.99 -11.68 -8.13
CA ASP A 187 13.46 -13.01 -7.75
C ASP A 187 13.75 -13.12 -6.25
N LEU A 188 13.35 -14.25 -5.65
CA LEU A 188 13.78 -14.60 -4.30
C LEU A 188 15.26 -15.00 -4.29
N LEU A 189 16.09 -14.19 -3.64
CA LEU A 189 17.50 -14.52 -3.45
C LEU A 189 17.66 -15.63 -2.40
N VAL A 190 18.51 -16.62 -2.72
CA VAL A 190 18.87 -17.67 -1.78
C VAL A 190 19.64 -17.03 -0.61
N PRO A 191 19.19 -17.22 0.66
CA PRO A 191 19.93 -16.69 1.80
C PRO A 191 21.31 -17.35 1.90
N PRO A 192 22.36 -16.64 2.36
CA PRO A 192 23.68 -17.23 2.52
C PRO A 192 23.65 -18.47 3.43
N TYR A 193 24.29 -19.56 3.00
CA TYR A 193 24.25 -20.84 3.73
C TYR A 193 24.68 -20.70 5.19
N ASN A 194 25.68 -19.86 5.47
CA ASN A 194 26.20 -19.65 6.82
C ASN A 194 25.17 -19.02 7.78
N ASP A 195 24.18 -18.28 7.27
CA ASP A 195 23.15 -17.63 8.07
C ASP A 195 22.03 -18.60 8.45
N VAL A 196 21.88 -19.71 7.71
CA VAL A 196 20.77 -20.69 7.86
C VAL A 196 21.22 -22.11 8.21
N LYS A 197 22.53 -22.38 8.29
CA LYS A 197 23.09 -23.73 8.48
C LYS A 197 22.77 -24.40 9.82
N ILE A 198 22.46 -23.63 10.86
CA ILE A 198 22.17 -24.16 12.20
C ILE A 198 20.76 -23.73 12.58
N ILE A 199 19.86 -24.71 12.72
CA ILE A 199 18.51 -24.53 13.26
C ILE A 199 18.32 -25.46 14.46
N ASN A 200 17.54 -25.03 15.45
CA ASN A 200 17.20 -25.86 16.61
C ASN A 200 15.81 -26.49 16.46
N VAL A 201 15.52 -27.51 17.27
CA VAL A 201 14.25 -28.26 17.21
C VAL A 201 13.05 -27.35 17.51
N SER A 202 13.19 -26.38 18.42
CA SER A 202 12.13 -25.41 18.75
C SER A 202 11.72 -24.60 17.52
N TYR A 203 12.70 -24.02 16.83
CA TYR A 203 12.49 -23.25 15.61
C TYR A 203 11.83 -24.10 14.52
N MET A 204 12.24 -25.37 14.38
CA MET A 204 11.61 -26.30 13.42
C MET A 204 10.16 -26.60 13.78
N ASN A 205 9.85 -26.85 15.06
CA ASN A 205 8.49 -27.09 15.53
C ASN A 205 7.59 -25.87 15.34
N ASP A 206 8.08 -24.67 15.64
CA ASP A 206 7.35 -23.42 15.41
C ASP A 206 7.04 -23.24 13.92
N LYS A 207 7.98 -23.56 13.02
CA LYS A 207 7.73 -23.54 11.58
C LYS A 207 6.67 -24.55 11.16
N ILE A 208 6.74 -25.79 11.65
CA ILE A 208 5.76 -26.84 11.33
C ILE A 208 4.36 -26.44 11.80
N LEU A 209 4.23 -25.92 13.02
CA LEU A 209 2.95 -25.44 13.57
C LEU A 209 2.37 -24.31 12.72
N LYS A 210 3.19 -23.33 12.31
CA LYS A 210 2.78 -22.23 11.42
C LYS A 210 2.35 -22.73 10.03
N HIS A 211 3.01 -23.74 9.48
CA HIS A 211 2.62 -24.37 8.21
C HIS A 211 1.33 -25.21 8.32
N GLN A 212 1.01 -25.76 9.50
CA GLN A 212 -0.19 -26.57 9.73
C GLN A 212 -1.46 -25.75 10.03
N MET A 213 -1.35 -24.43 10.22
CA MET A 213 -2.50 -23.54 10.46
C MET A 213 -3.32 -23.29 9.17
N GLN A 214 -3.89 -24.35 8.60
CA GLN A 214 -5.01 -24.27 7.66
C GLN A 214 -5.78 -25.60 7.61
N THR A 215 -6.70 -25.83 8.56
CA THR A 215 -7.85 -26.73 8.36
C THR A 215 -9.05 -26.20 9.16
N GLY A 216 -10.17 -25.97 8.47
CA GLY A 216 -11.37 -25.38 9.07
C GLY A 216 -12.24 -26.37 9.84
N LYS A 217 -12.87 -25.88 10.92
CA LYS A 217 -14.32 -25.98 11.25
C LYS A 217 -14.57 -25.30 12.60
N ARG A 218 -15.56 -24.40 12.66
CA ARG A 218 -16.07 -23.87 13.94
C ARG A 218 -16.69 -25.03 14.75
N LEU A 219 -16.19 -25.26 15.97
CA LEU A 219 -16.84 -25.91 17.13
C LEU A 219 -15.90 -25.56 18.31
N GLY A 220 -16.21 -24.60 19.17
CA GLY A 220 -17.10 -24.80 20.31
C GLY A 220 -16.31 -24.45 21.58
N PHE A 221 -16.97 -23.78 22.51
CA PHE A 221 -16.49 -23.41 23.85
C PHE A 221 -15.61 -24.47 24.54
N GLN A 222 -14.59 -24.02 25.27
CA GLN A 222 -14.48 -24.33 26.70
C GLN A 222 -13.65 -23.28 27.46
N TYR A 223 -14.34 -22.57 28.33
CA TYR A 223 -13.80 -21.89 29.51
C TYR A 223 -13.19 -22.96 30.43
N ASN A 224 -12.04 -22.70 31.06
CA ASN A 224 -11.82 -23.14 32.44
C ASN A 224 -10.85 -22.22 33.18
N ALA A 225 -11.35 -21.76 34.32
CA ALA A 225 -10.72 -20.89 35.28
C ALA A 225 -9.51 -21.55 35.95
N ILE A 226 -8.47 -20.75 36.21
CA ILE A 226 -7.49 -21.10 37.24
C ILE A 226 -7.88 -20.35 38.51
N LYS A 227 -8.52 -21.09 39.42
CA LYS A 227 -8.60 -20.73 40.84
C LYS A 227 -7.43 -21.38 41.58
N THR A 228 -6.69 -20.52 42.27
CA THR A 228 -6.00 -20.67 43.58
C THR A 228 -4.91 -21.72 43.82
N ASN A 229 -3.78 -21.18 44.32
CA ASN A 229 -2.86 -21.61 45.40
C ASN A 229 -2.61 -23.12 45.55
N THR A 230 -1.38 -23.58 45.61
CA THR A 230 -0.43 -23.57 46.75
C THR A 230 0.89 -24.15 46.16
N ASP A 231 2.13 -23.86 46.54
CA ASP A 231 2.71 -23.86 47.88
C ASP A 231 4.24 -23.55 47.81
N VAL A 232 4.75 -23.01 48.92
CA VAL A 232 6.11 -23.18 49.50
C VAL A 232 7.32 -22.53 48.80
N LYS A 233 7.72 -21.36 49.30
CA LYS A 233 8.82 -21.22 50.27
C LYS A 233 8.69 -19.95 51.11
#